data_AF-A0A2J8B7P4-F1
#
_entry.id   AF-A0A2J8B7P4-F1
#
_cell.length_a   1.000
_cell.length_b   1.000
_cell.length_c   1.000
_cell.angle_alpha   90.00
_cell.angle_beta   90.00
_cell.angle_gamma   90.00
#
_symmetry.space_group_name_H-M   'P 1'
#
loop_
_entity.id
_entity.type
_entity.pdbx_description
1 polymer ?
#
loop_
_entity_poly.entity_id
_entity_poly.type
_entity_poly.pdbx_seq_one_letter_code
_entity_poly.pdbx_strand_id
1 'polypeptide(L)'
;MNTLFVDKNLRYHGLIQAFSRTNRILNKVKTFGNIVCFRNLENATKDAIKTFGDENSIHIILEKSYEDYMHGFTDEETGKAVKGYIDICNELVSKFPEPTEIVLEAEKKEFVTLFGELLKSENILKNFDEFETFEKIISDRQMQDMKSVYVDIRESIINPRHRENDGNTLIDFSDVEFQIDLLKTDEINLDYILALILEKAKAYEDMEAVKTEVRRVIRSSLGTRAKEALIMDFINSTRLADLKNTDDILTSFYTFARKEKDSKIQGLIEEEKLKADSTRFIEKSITKGYVDYAGDELDSIMPAISRRQGAREKKKETVLAKIRKLVEVFIGI
;
A
#
# COMPACT_ATOMS: atom_id res chain seq x y z
N MET A 1 13.77 -4.23 -15.79
CA MET A 1 13.29 -5.30 -16.67
C MET A 1 13.08 -6.54 -15.82
N ASN A 2 11.88 -7.14 -15.87
CA ASN A 2 11.52 -8.33 -15.10
C ASN A 2 11.25 -9.56 -15.99
N THR A 3 10.67 -9.33 -17.17
CA THR A 3 10.24 -10.40 -18.07
C THR A 3 11.11 -10.46 -19.33
N LEU A 4 11.46 -11.67 -19.76
CA LEU A 4 12.12 -11.95 -21.03
C LEU A 4 11.29 -12.94 -21.85
N PHE A 5 10.87 -12.51 -23.03
CA PHE A 5 10.20 -13.36 -24.02
C PHE A 5 11.23 -13.96 -24.98
N VAL A 6 11.21 -15.28 -25.15
CA VAL A 6 12.23 -16.02 -25.91
C VAL A 6 11.59 -16.90 -26.97
N ASP A 7 11.84 -16.55 -28.24
CA ASP A 7 11.61 -17.41 -29.42
C ASP A 7 12.94 -17.74 -30.11
N LYS A 8 13.91 -18.23 -29.32
CA LYS A 8 15.25 -18.59 -29.82
C LYS A 8 15.74 -19.86 -29.14
N ASN A 9 16.49 -20.67 -29.88
CA ASN A 9 17.16 -21.86 -29.35
C ASN A 9 18.41 -21.47 -28.55
N LEU A 10 18.22 -20.98 -27.32
CA LEU A 10 19.32 -20.68 -26.40
C LEU A 10 19.92 -21.97 -25.84
N ARG A 11 21.24 -21.98 -25.60
CA ARG A 11 21.97 -23.14 -25.08
C ARG A 11 23.08 -22.72 -24.11
N TYR A 12 23.33 -23.56 -23.10
CA TYR A 12 24.43 -23.45 -22.14
C TYR A 12 24.61 -22.02 -21.58
N HIS A 13 25.83 -21.48 -21.59
CA HIS A 13 26.15 -20.17 -21.04
C HIS A 13 25.35 -19.03 -21.70
N GLY A 14 25.00 -19.15 -22.99
CA GLY A 14 24.18 -18.14 -23.68
C GLY A 14 22.74 -18.08 -23.14
N LEU A 15 22.20 -19.22 -22.70
CA LEU A 15 20.91 -19.30 -22.01
C LEU A 15 20.99 -18.61 -20.64
N ILE A 16 22.01 -18.96 -19.84
CA ILE A 16 22.21 -18.35 -18.50
C ILE A 16 22.43 -16.84 -18.61
N GLN A 17 23.23 -16.37 -19.58
CA GLN A 17 23.47 -14.95 -19.80
C GLN A 17 22.22 -14.18 -20.25
N ALA A 18 21.34 -14.83 -21.02
CA ALA A 18 20.07 -14.23 -21.41
C ALA A 18 19.14 -14.13 -20.20
N PHE A 19 19.00 -15.20 -19.43
CA PHE A 19 18.12 -15.24 -18.25
C PHE A 19 18.62 -14.32 -17.14
N SER A 20 19.94 -14.15 -16.96
CA SER A 20 20.48 -13.25 -15.93
C SER A 20 20.13 -11.77 -16.15
N ARG A 21 19.68 -11.37 -17.36
CA ARG A 21 19.19 -10.01 -17.63
C ARG A 21 17.93 -9.66 -16.83
N THR A 22 17.13 -10.66 -16.43
CA THR A 22 15.91 -10.46 -15.65
C THR A 22 16.14 -10.54 -14.15
N ASN A 23 17.23 -11.15 -13.65
CA ASN A 23 17.39 -11.45 -12.21
C ASN A 23 18.08 -10.36 -11.38
N ARG A 24 18.19 -9.13 -11.88
CA ARG A 24 18.76 -8.00 -11.11
C ARG A 24 17.82 -7.57 -10.00
N ILE A 25 18.28 -7.57 -8.75
CA ILE A 25 17.51 -7.19 -7.55
C ILE A 25 17.00 -5.74 -7.68
N LEU A 26 15.73 -5.52 -7.30
CA LEU A 26 15.08 -4.20 -7.31
C LEU A 26 14.47 -3.84 -5.95
N ASN A 27 13.42 -4.56 -5.55
CA ASN A 27 12.65 -4.35 -4.33
C ASN A 27 11.88 -5.64 -3.97
N LYS A 28 11.14 -5.65 -2.85
CA LYS A 28 10.39 -6.83 -2.38
C LYS A 28 9.29 -7.32 -3.33
N VAL A 29 8.78 -6.44 -4.19
CA VAL A 29 7.78 -6.78 -5.20
C VAL A 29 8.38 -7.74 -6.24
N LYS A 30 9.64 -7.49 -6.64
CA LYS A 30 10.33 -8.31 -7.62
C LYS A 30 11.05 -9.47 -6.92
N THR A 31 10.37 -10.61 -6.83
CA THR A 31 10.88 -11.85 -6.24
C THR A 31 11.87 -12.57 -7.16
N PHE A 32 11.49 -12.76 -8.43
CA PHE A 32 12.28 -13.48 -9.44
C PHE A 32 12.07 -12.87 -10.83
N GLY A 33 12.87 -13.31 -11.81
CA GLY A 33 12.73 -12.90 -13.21
C GLY A 33 11.87 -13.89 -14.02
N ASN A 34 10.91 -13.36 -14.77
CA ASN A 34 9.99 -14.17 -15.55
C ASN A 34 10.59 -14.48 -16.94
N ILE A 35 10.73 -15.76 -17.27
CA ILE A 35 11.20 -16.19 -18.58
C ILE A 35 10.08 -16.92 -19.31
N VAL A 36 9.56 -16.29 -20.37
CA VAL A 36 8.47 -16.86 -21.18
C VAL A 36 9.06 -17.40 -22.48
N CYS A 37 9.04 -18.72 -22.64
CA CYS A 37 9.63 -19.40 -23.80
C CYS A 37 8.54 -19.89 -24.76
N PHE A 38 8.65 -19.54 -26.04
CA PHE A 38 7.75 -20.06 -27.10
C PHE A 38 8.24 -21.38 -27.69
N ARG A 39 9.37 -21.90 -27.19
CA ARG A 39 9.96 -23.19 -27.55
C ARG A 39 10.26 -23.97 -26.29
N ASN A 40 10.23 -25.30 -26.35
CA ASN A 40 10.63 -26.12 -25.22
C ASN A 40 12.14 -25.96 -24.98
N LEU A 41 12.48 -25.16 -23.95
CA LEU A 41 13.85 -24.93 -23.47
C LEU A 41 14.08 -25.56 -22.09
N GLU A 42 13.15 -26.36 -21.57
CA GLU A 42 13.21 -26.91 -20.22
C GLU A 42 14.43 -27.81 -20.04
N ASN A 43 14.60 -28.81 -20.92
CA ASN A 43 15.76 -29.69 -20.90
C ASN A 43 17.07 -28.93 -21.09
N ALA A 44 17.10 -27.97 -22.02
CA ALA A 44 18.27 -27.13 -22.25
C ALA A 44 18.63 -26.26 -21.03
N THR A 45 17.63 -25.86 -20.23
CA THR A 45 17.82 -25.11 -18.99
C THR A 45 18.37 -26.01 -17.90
N LYS A 46 17.79 -27.20 -17.69
CA LYS A 46 18.29 -28.21 -16.74
C LYS A 46 19.73 -28.59 -17.06
N ASP A 47 20.05 -28.87 -18.33
CA ASP A 47 21.40 -29.21 -18.77
C ASP A 47 22.38 -28.07 -18.55
N ALA A 48 21.98 -26.83 -18.85
CA ALA A 48 22.81 -25.65 -18.61
C ALA A 48 23.12 -25.50 -17.12
N ILE A 49 22.12 -25.60 -16.23
CA ILE A 49 22.29 -25.48 -14.78
C ILE A 49 23.22 -26.58 -14.26
N LYS A 50 22.99 -27.85 -14.64
CA LYS A 50 23.86 -28.97 -14.27
C LYS A 50 25.31 -28.82 -14.75
N THR A 51 25.52 -28.13 -15.87
CA THR A 51 26.87 -27.89 -16.40
C THR A 51 27.64 -26.86 -15.56
N PHE A 52 26.94 -25.91 -14.94
CA PHE A 52 27.54 -24.79 -14.19
C PHE A 52 27.34 -24.87 -12.67
N GLY A 53 26.71 -25.94 -12.17
CA GLY A 53 26.44 -26.18 -10.75
C GLY A 53 26.30 -27.68 -10.44
N ASP A 54 25.69 -28.01 -9.30
CA ASP A 54 25.45 -29.38 -8.84
C ASP A 54 23.98 -29.79 -9.07
N GLU A 55 23.63 -31.07 -8.88
CA GLU A 55 22.24 -31.54 -9.06
C GLU A 55 21.25 -30.80 -8.14
N ASN A 56 21.69 -30.45 -6.93
CA ASN A 56 20.90 -29.66 -5.98
C ASN A 56 20.71 -28.19 -6.41
N SER A 57 21.54 -27.67 -7.34
CA SER A 57 21.46 -26.29 -7.79
C SER A 57 20.20 -25.99 -8.61
N ILE A 58 19.55 -27.00 -9.18
CA ILE A 58 18.31 -26.82 -9.94
C ILE A 58 17.19 -26.32 -9.03
N HIS A 59 17.05 -26.93 -7.85
CA HIS A 59 16.01 -26.59 -6.87
C HIS A 59 16.22 -25.24 -6.20
N ILE A 60 17.45 -24.70 -6.27
CA ILE A 60 17.82 -23.39 -5.73
C ILE A 60 17.65 -22.29 -6.80
N ILE A 61 17.91 -22.60 -8.07
CA ILE A 61 17.93 -21.61 -9.15
C ILE A 61 16.56 -21.44 -9.81
N LEU A 62 15.76 -22.51 -9.86
CA LEU A 62 14.41 -22.47 -10.42
C LEU A 62 13.40 -22.37 -9.28
N GLU A 63 12.39 -21.53 -9.49
CA GLU A 63 11.25 -21.43 -8.59
C GLU A 63 10.46 -22.73 -8.54
N LYS A 64 9.72 -22.92 -7.44
CA LYS A 64 8.86 -24.09 -7.24
C LYS A 64 7.66 -24.06 -8.19
N SER A 65 6.95 -25.18 -8.29
CA SER A 65 5.79 -25.27 -9.18
C SER A 65 4.59 -24.47 -8.64
N TYR A 66 3.63 -24.17 -9.51
CA TYR A 66 2.36 -23.58 -9.12
C TYR A 66 1.64 -24.40 -8.03
N GLU A 67 1.62 -25.73 -8.18
CA GLU A 67 0.99 -26.63 -7.22
C GLU A 67 1.65 -26.55 -5.83
N ASP A 68 2.98 -26.45 -5.79
CA ASP A 68 3.73 -26.29 -4.54
C ASP A 68 3.35 -25.00 -3.81
N TYR A 69 3.22 -23.87 -4.52
CA TYR A 69 2.79 -22.61 -3.88
C TYR A 69 1.31 -22.61 -3.47
N MET A 70 0.46 -23.38 -4.16
CA MET A 70 -0.96 -23.47 -3.82
C MET A 70 -1.24 -24.38 -2.62
N HIS A 71 -0.58 -25.55 -2.56
CA HIS A 71 -0.82 -26.58 -1.54
C HIS A 71 0.25 -26.65 -0.44
N GLY A 72 1.36 -25.93 -0.61
CA GLY A 72 2.48 -25.92 0.33
C GLY A 72 3.55 -26.94 -0.03
N PHE A 73 4.76 -26.69 0.44
CA PHE A 73 5.90 -27.55 0.20
C PHE A 73 6.82 -27.56 1.42
N THR A 74 7.64 -28.62 1.53
CA THR A 74 8.73 -28.61 2.50
C THR A 74 9.97 -28.11 1.79
N ASP A 75 10.53 -27.02 2.30
CA ASP A 75 11.77 -26.47 1.78
C ASP A 75 12.91 -27.46 2.08
N GLU A 76 13.58 -27.93 1.04
CA GLU A 76 14.65 -28.92 1.12
C GLU A 76 15.93 -28.33 1.76
N GLU A 77 16.12 -27.00 1.71
CA GLU A 77 17.27 -26.35 2.33
C GLU A 77 17.05 -26.10 3.82
N THR A 78 15.87 -25.58 4.19
CA THR A 78 15.59 -25.21 5.59
C THR A 78 14.89 -26.30 6.39
N GLY A 79 14.36 -27.33 5.72
CA GLY A 79 13.54 -28.39 6.32
C GLY A 79 12.20 -27.89 6.86
N LYS A 80 11.81 -26.64 6.55
CA LYS A 80 10.58 -26.03 7.06
C LYS A 80 9.43 -26.28 6.10
N ALA A 81 8.29 -26.69 6.66
CA ALA A 81 7.04 -26.74 5.93
C ALA A 81 6.53 -25.32 5.69
N VAL A 82 6.44 -24.93 4.43
CA VAL A 82 5.82 -23.69 3.97
C VAL A 82 4.36 -24.00 3.66
N LYS A 83 3.45 -23.23 4.25
CA LYS A 83 2.01 -23.37 4.01
C LYS A 83 1.65 -22.93 2.60
N GLY A 84 0.73 -23.65 1.97
CA GLY A 84 0.17 -23.26 0.68
C GLY A 84 -0.75 -22.06 0.77
N TYR A 85 -0.93 -21.36 -0.34
CA TYR A 85 -1.87 -20.25 -0.45
C TYR A 85 -3.29 -20.63 0.00
N ILE A 86 -3.77 -21.82 -0.37
CA ILE A 86 -5.11 -22.30 -0.01
C ILE A 86 -5.25 -22.43 1.51
N ASP A 87 -4.25 -23.03 2.16
CA ASP A 87 -4.25 -23.21 3.61
C ASP A 87 -4.19 -21.88 4.35
N ILE A 88 -3.36 -20.95 3.88
CA ILE A 88 -3.28 -19.59 4.43
C ILE A 88 -4.64 -18.89 4.30
N CYS A 89 -5.28 -18.94 3.13
CA CYS A 89 -6.61 -18.34 2.94
C CYS A 89 -7.67 -18.95 3.86
N ASN A 90 -7.71 -20.29 3.96
CA ASN A 90 -8.67 -20.98 4.82
C ASN A 90 -8.44 -20.66 6.31
N GLU A 91 -7.18 -20.60 6.75
CA GLU A 91 -6.83 -20.21 8.11
C GLU A 91 -7.26 -18.77 8.41
N LEU A 92 -7.04 -17.85 7.46
CA LEU A 92 -7.42 -16.44 7.61
C LEU A 92 -8.95 -16.28 7.70
N VAL A 93 -9.71 -16.95 6.83
CA VAL A 93 -11.18 -16.90 6.85
C VAL A 93 -11.74 -17.56 8.10
N SER A 94 -11.13 -18.66 8.57
CA SER A 94 -11.60 -19.37 9.77
C SER A 94 -11.32 -18.61 11.06
N LYS A 95 -10.14 -17.98 11.19
CA LYS A 95 -9.75 -17.25 12.40
C LYS A 95 -10.29 -15.82 12.42
N PHE A 96 -10.35 -15.18 11.25
CA PHE A 96 -10.73 -13.79 11.09
C PHE A 96 -11.85 -13.65 10.04
N PRO A 97 -13.05 -14.21 10.29
CA PRO A 97 -14.18 -14.08 9.37
C PRO A 97 -14.61 -12.62 9.20
N GLU A 98 -14.53 -11.84 10.29
CA GLU A 98 -14.72 -10.40 10.32
C GLU A 98 -13.42 -9.69 10.74
N PRO A 99 -12.54 -9.33 9.79
CA PRO A 99 -11.25 -8.73 10.11
C PRO A 99 -11.38 -7.37 10.82
N THR A 100 -12.52 -6.69 10.67
CA THR A 100 -12.79 -5.37 11.30
C THR A 100 -13.00 -5.43 12.81
N GLU A 101 -13.22 -6.61 13.39
CA GLU A 101 -13.49 -6.78 14.82
C GLU A 101 -12.25 -7.17 15.65
N ILE A 102 -11.06 -7.15 15.05
CA ILE A 102 -9.81 -7.53 15.74
C ILE A 102 -9.42 -6.45 16.75
N VAL A 103 -9.65 -6.72 18.04
CA VAL A 103 -9.33 -5.78 19.14
C VAL A 103 -8.10 -6.21 19.92
N LEU A 104 -7.92 -7.50 20.20
CA LEU A 104 -6.84 -7.98 21.06
C LEU A 104 -5.47 -7.84 20.38
N GLU A 105 -4.49 -7.31 21.11
CA GLU A 105 -3.12 -7.11 20.57
C GLU A 105 -2.49 -8.42 20.08
N ALA A 106 -2.80 -9.56 20.72
CA ALA A 106 -2.28 -10.86 20.32
C ALA A 106 -2.85 -11.30 18.96
N GLU A 107 -4.14 -11.09 18.77
CA GLU A 107 -4.84 -11.36 17.51
C GLU A 107 -4.36 -10.44 16.39
N LYS A 108 -4.08 -9.16 16.69
CA LYS A 108 -3.46 -8.23 15.73
C LYS A 108 -2.11 -8.75 15.24
N LYS A 109 -1.27 -9.25 16.14
CA LYS A 109 0.05 -9.81 15.77
C LYS A 109 -0.08 -11.06 14.91
N GLU A 110 -0.99 -11.96 15.26
CA GLU A 110 -1.26 -13.17 14.49
C GLU A 110 -1.81 -12.84 13.09
N PHE A 111 -2.79 -11.93 13.03
CA PHE A 111 -3.36 -11.45 11.78
C PHE A 111 -2.32 -10.81 10.86
N VAL A 112 -1.48 -9.90 11.37
CA VAL A 112 -0.43 -9.25 10.57
C VAL A 112 0.58 -10.27 10.03
N THR A 113 0.88 -11.30 10.80
CA THR A 113 1.81 -12.35 10.37
C THR A 113 1.20 -13.17 9.24
N LEU A 114 -0.02 -13.71 9.44
CA LEU A 114 -0.73 -14.52 8.45
C LEU A 114 -1.06 -13.73 7.18
N PHE A 115 -1.52 -12.49 7.31
CA PHE A 115 -1.82 -11.64 6.17
C PHE A 115 -0.56 -11.22 5.41
N GLY A 116 0.56 -11.02 6.11
CA GLY A 116 1.86 -10.80 5.48
C GLY A 116 2.33 -12.00 4.66
N GLU A 117 2.11 -13.22 5.15
CA GLU A 117 2.36 -14.46 4.41
C GLU A 117 1.46 -14.56 3.17
N LEU A 118 0.18 -14.25 3.30
CA LEU A 118 -0.77 -14.21 2.18
C LEU A 118 -0.29 -13.26 1.08
N LEU A 119 0.09 -12.02 1.43
CA LEU A 119 0.54 -11.02 0.46
C LEU A 119 1.79 -11.50 -0.31
N LYS A 120 2.71 -12.20 0.36
CA LYS A 120 3.91 -12.77 -0.28
C LYS A 120 3.54 -13.88 -1.26
N SER A 121 2.70 -14.82 -0.82
CA SER A 121 2.23 -15.93 -1.67
C SER A 121 1.45 -15.42 -2.87
N GLU A 122 0.54 -14.46 -2.67
CA GLU A 122 -0.22 -13.82 -3.76
C GLU A 122 0.71 -13.12 -4.76
N ASN A 123 1.73 -12.40 -4.29
CA ASN A 123 2.69 -11.73 -5.18
C ASN A 123 3.50 -12.70 -6.05
N ILE A 124 3.83 -13.88 -5.51
CA ILE A 124 4.47 -14.95 -6.28
C ILE A 124 3.50 -15.52 -7.30
N LEU A 125 2.30 -15.89 -6.86
CA LEU A 125 1.26 -16.53 -7.67
C LEU A 125 0.75 -15.67 -8.82
N LYS A 126 0.75 -14.33 -8.67
CA LYS A 126 0.45 -13.38 -9.76
C LYS A 126 1.33 -13.54 -11.01
N ASN A 127 2.46 -14.25 -10.94
CA ASN A 127 3.33 -14.52 -12.11
C ASN A 127 2.96 -15.81 -12.86
N PHE A 128 2.00 -16.59 -12.36
CA PHE A 128 1.54 -17.84 -12.99
C PHE A 128 0.22 -17.60 -13.72
N ASP A 129 0.14 -18.05 -14.97
CA ASP A 129 -1.04 -17.88 -15.83
C ASP A 129 -2.28 -18.57 -15.22
N GLU A 130 -2.08 -19.71 -14.55
CA GLU A 130 -3.14 -20.49 -13.91
C GLU A 130 -3.85 -19.71 -12.80
N PHE A 131 -3.11 -18.84 -12.10
CA PHE A 131 -3.64 -18.07 -10.98
C PHE A 131 -4.64 -17.00 -11.42
N GLU A 132 -4.52 -16.47 -12.64
CA GLU A 132 -5.51 -15.50 -13.18
C GLU A 132 -6.91 -16.10 -13.31
N THR A 133 -6.97 -17.41 -13.59
CA THR A 133 -8.24 -18.15 -13.74
C THR A 133 -8.72 -18.79 -12.45
N PHE A 134 -7.93 -18.75 -11.38
CA PHE A 134 -8.24 -19.38 -10.11
C PHE A 134 -9.39 -18.65 -9.39
N GLU A 135 -10.35 -19.42 -8.89
CA GLU A 135 -11.47 -18.87 -8.11
C GLU A 135 -10.97 -18.45 -6.72
N LYS A 136 -11.04 -17.14 -6.44
CA LYS A 136 -10.55 -16.57 -5.19
C LYS A 136 -11.35 -17.10 -4.00
N ILE A 137 -10.65 -17.68 -3.02
CA ILE A 137 -11.24 -18.13 -1.75
C ILE A 137 -11.73 -16.94 -0.91
N ILE A 138 -10.94 -15.87 -0.88
CA ILE A 138 -11.29 -14.63 -0.18
C ILE A 138 -11.93 -13.69 -1.21
N SER A 139 -13.15 -13.24 -0.91
CA SER A 139 -13.84 -12.27 -1.75
C SER A 139 -13.07 -10.95 -1.85
N ASP A 140 -13.16 -10.26 -2.99
CA ASP A 140 -12.52 -8.93 -3.18
C ASP A 140 -12.94 -7.95 -2.07
N ARG A 141 -14.21 -8.07 -1.64
CA ARG A 141 -14.72 -7.37 -0.47
C ARG A 141 -13.85 -7.72 0.74
N GLN A 142 -13.89 -8.95 1.26
CA GLN A 142 -13.12 -9.32 2.46
C GLN A 142 -11.63 -8.95 2.37
N MET A 143 -11.01 -9.13 1.21
CA MET A 143 -9.62 -8.71 0.96
C MET A 143 -9.39 -7.22 1.23
N GLN A 144 -10.30 -6.34 0.81
CA GLN A 144 -10.22 -4.90 1.12
C GLN A 144 -10.34 -4.60 2.61
N ASP A 145 -11.21 -5.30 3.36
CA ASP A 145 -11.29 -5.09 4.82
C ASP A 145 -9.99 -5.53 5.49
N MET A 146 -9.46 -6.69 5.10
CA MET A 146 -8.18 -7.20 5.62
C MET A 146 -7.03 -6.23 5.32
N LYS A 147 -6.95 -5.71 4.09
CA LYS A 147 -5.98 -4.66 3.71
C LYS A 147 -6.15 -3.42 4.59
N SER A 148 -7.37 -2.94 4.81
CA SER A 148 -7.63 -1.80 5.69
C SER A 148 -7.11 -2.04 7.10
N VAL A 149 -7.50 -3.15 7.71
CA VAL A 149 -7.13 -3.50 9.09
C VAL A 149 -5.62 -3.67 9.23
N TYR A 150 -4.96 -4.27 8.25
CA TYR A 150 -3.51 -4.42 8.23
C TYR A 150 -2.77 -3.08 8.26
N VAL A 151 -3.26 -2.11 7.47
CA VAL A 151 -2.72 -0.76 7.45
C VAL A 151 -3.04 0.00 8.75
N ASP A 152 -4.27 -0.14 9.28
CA ASP A 152 -4.67 0.44 10.57
C ASP A 152 -3.76 -0.02 11.71
N ILE A 153 -3.48 -1.32 11.78
CA ILE A 153 -2.58 -1.89 12.80
C ILE A 153 -1.18 -1.27 12.67
N ARG A 154 -0.63 -1.21 11.45
CA ARG A 154 0.68 -0.62 11.20
C ARG A 154 0.74 0.86 11.62
N GLU A 155 -0.27 1.66 11.26
CA GLU A 155 -0.32 3.08 11.62
C GLU A 155 -0.39 3.27 13.14
N SER A 156 -1.16 2.43 13.84
CA SER A 156 -1.25 2.46 15.29
C SER A 156 0.10 2.18 15.99
N ILE A 157 0.97 1.39 15.36
CA ILE A 157 2.33 1.08 15.85
C ILE A 157 3.31 2.24 15.55
N ILE A 158 3.23 2.83 14.36
CA ILE A 158 4.15 3.92 13.94
C ILE A 158 3.84 5.24 14.65
N ASN A 159 2.58 5.51 14.99
CA ASN A 159 2.13 6.74 15.65
C ASN A 159 1.73 6.46 17.11
N PRO A 160 2.68 6.32 18.05
CA PRO A 160 2.39 6.02 19.46
C PRO A 160 1.66 7.14 20.22
N ARG A 161 1.43 8.32 19.61
CA ARG A 161 0.57 9.37 20.18
C ARG A 161 -0.89 8.92 20.39
N HIS A 162 -1.31 7.80 19.79
CA HIS A 162 -2.59 7.16 20.08
C HIS A 162 -2.55 6.15 21.25
N ARG A 163 -1.38 5.83 21.81
CA ARG A 163 -1.21 4.86 22.92
C ARG A 163 -1.27 5.47 24.33
N GLU A 164 -1.53 6.78 24.47
CA GLU A 164 -1.54 7.42 25.81
C GLU A 164 -2.69 6.98 26.73
N ASN A 165 -3.70 6.23 26.23
CA ASN A 165 -4.87 5.83 27.04
C ASN A 165 -4.95 4.34 27.41
N ASP A 166 -4.19 3.44 26.80
CA ASP A 166 -4.30 1.99 27.08
C ASP A 166 -3.10 1.50 27.89
N GLY A 167 -3.21 1.65 29.20
CA GLY A 167 -2.36 0.94 30.15
C GLY A 167 -2.60 -0.56 30.04
N ASN A 168 -1.52 -1.31 29.79
CA ASN A 168 -1.44 -2.77 29.63
C ASN A 168 -1.86 -3.36 28.28
N THR A 169 -0.91 -3.46 27.34
CA THR A 169 -0.39 -4.76 26.86
C THR A 169 0.86 -4.56 26.02
N LEU A 170 1.98 -5.12 26.49
CA LEU A 170 3.32 -4.96 25.91
C LEU A 170 3.58 -6.08 24.89
N ILE A 171 2.75 -6.22 23.85
CA ILE A 171 3.10 -7.14 22.76
C ILE A 171 4.11 -6.43 21.88
N ASP A 172 5.31 -6.99 21.83
CA ASP A 172 6.37 -6.52 20.96
C ASP A 172 6.08 -6.95 19.51
N PHE A 173 6.07 -5.95 18.62
CA PHE A 173 5.93 -6.12 17.17
C PHE A 173 7.29 -5.96 16.46
N SER A 174 8.40 -5.88 17.19
CA SER A 174 9.75 -5.74 16.63
C SER A 174 10.16 -6.91 15.73
N ASP A 175 9.58 -8.08 15.95
CA ASP A 175 9.79 -9.32 15.18
C ASP A 175 8.88 -9.43 13.95
N VAL A 176 7.93 -8.51 13.76
CA VAL A 176 6.96 -8.56 12.67
C VAL A 176 7.36 -7.59 11.56
N GLU A 177 7.62 -8.15 10.38
CA GLU A 177 7.95 -7.36 9.19
C GLU A 177 6.71 -7.07 8.33
N PHE A 178 6.28 -5.80 8.32
CA PHE A 178 5.17 -5.35 7.48
C PHE A 178 5.53 -5.31 5.99
N GLN A 179 4.69 -5.92 5.15
CA GLN A 179 4.90 -6.04 3.70
C GLN A 179 4.29 -4.87 2.92
N ILE A 180 4.69 -3.65 3.26
CA ILE A 180 4.11 -2.40 2.71
C ILE A 180 4.41 -2.22 1.23
N ASP A 181 5.59 -2.67 0.79
CA ASP A 181 5.98 -2.58 -0.62
C ASP A 181 5.02 -3.35 -1.54
N LEU A 182 4.46 -4.47 -1.07
CA LEU A 182 3.50 -5.29 -1.82
C LEU A 182 2.11 -4.62 -1.92
N LEU A 183 1.73 -3.86 -0.89
CA LEU A 183 0.47 -3.09 -0.89
C LEU A 183 0.56 -1.85 -1.79
N LYS A 184 1.74 -1.25 -1.91
CA LYS A 184 1.94 -0.01 -2.67
C LYS A 184 1.74 -0.20 -4.18
N THR A 185 2.01 -1.39 -4.69
CA THR A 185 1.83 -1.72 -6.12
C THR A 185 0.37 -1.84 -6.55
N ASP A 186 -0.53 -2.12 -5.62
CA ASP A 186 -1.98 -2.20 -5.87
C ASP A 186 -2.68 -0.84 -5.60
N GLU A 187 -1.93 0.28 -5.49
CA GLU A 187 -2.51 1.60 -5.20
C GLU A 187 -3.55 2.00 -6.25
N ILE A 188 -4.80 2.13 -5.79
CA ILE A 188 -5.91 2.59 -6.60
C ILE A 188 -5.79 4.11 -6.77
N ASN A 189 -5.74 4.58 -8.02
CA ASN A 189 -5.71 6.00 -8.34
C ASN A 189 -6.98 6.70 -7.83
N LEU A 190 -6.82 7.92 -7.31
CA LEU A 190 -7.95 8.74 -6.82
C LEU A 190 -9.05 8.88 -7.88
N ASP A 191 -8.66 9.04 -9.15
CA ASP A 191 -9.59 9.18 -10.26
C ASP A 191 -10.46 7.92 -10.46
N TYR A 192 -9.89 6.73 -10.21
CA TYR A 192 -10.65 5.47 -10.25
C TYR A 192 -11.64 5.39 -9.08
N ILE A 193 -11.25 5.83 -7.89
CA ILE A 193 -12.16 5.89 -6.73
C ILE A 193 -13.34 6.83 -7.04
N LEU A 194 -13.08 7.98 -7.65
CA LEU A 194 -14.11 8.94 -8.06
C LEU A 194 -15.03 8.36 -9.15
N ALA A 195 -14.49 7.63 -10.12
CA ALA A 195 -15.29 6.92 -11.12
C ALA A 195 -16.21 5.88 -10.47
N LEU A 196 -15.68 5.09 -9.54
CA LEU A 196 -16.45 4.08 -8.80
C LEU A 196 -17.55 4.73 -7.95
N ILE A 197 -17.28 5.85 -7.28
CA ILE A 197 -18.28 6.64 -6.55
C ILE A 197 -19.44 7.01 -7.47
N LEU A 198 -19.15 7.51 -8.68
CA LEU A 198 -20.18 7.91 -9.63
C LEU A 198 -21.02 6.73 -10.12
N GLU A 199 -20.37 5.60 -10.45
CA GLU A 199 -21.05 4.38 -10.87
C GLU A 199 -22.00 3.88 -9.78
N LYS A 200 -21.52 3.80 -8.54
CA LYS A 200 -22.29 3.35 -7.39
C LYS A 200 -23.42 4.31 -7.03
N ALA A 201 -23.18 5.62 -7.08
CA ALA A 201 -24.22 6.62 -6.83
C ALA A 201 -25.36 6.58 -7.87
N LYS A 202 -25.10 6.07 -9.09
CA LYS A 202 -26.14 5.84 -10.10
C LYS A 202 -26.87 4.51 -9.93
N ALA A 203 -26.18 3.49 -9.43
CA ALA A 203 -26.72 2.15 -9.28
C ALA A 203 -27.54 1.97 -7.98
N TYR A 204 -27.19 2.67 -6.90
CA TYR A 204 -27.81 2.54 -5.58
C TYR A 204 -28.59 3.81 -5.20
N GLU A 205 -29.82 3.63 -4.70
CA GLU A 205 -30.61 4.74 -4.13
C GLU A 205 -30.19 5.11 -2.69
N ASP A 206 -29.52 4.20 -1.96
CA ASP A 206 -29.07 4.45 -0.59
C ASP A 206 -27.65 5.06 -0.55
N MET A 207 -27.61 6.37 -0.31
CA MET A 207 -26.38 7.15 -0.22
C MET A 207 -25.50 6.74 0.97
N GLU A 208 -26.04 6.19 2.06
CA GLU A 208 -25.23 5.74 3.20
C GLU A 208 -24.50 4.43 2.89
N ALA A 209 -25.13 3.52 2.15
CA ALA A 209 -24.46 2.34 1.62
C ALA A 209 -23.28 2.72 0.71
N VAL A 210 -23.46 3.69 -0.19
CA VAL A 210 -22.38 4.20 -1.04
C VAL A 210 -21.25 4.81 -0.20
N LYS A 211 -21.56 5.65 0.79
CA LYS A 211 -20.53 6.25 1.67
C LYS A 211 -19.72 5.19 2.41
N THR A 212 -20.36 4.13 2.92
CA THR A 212 -19.64 3.07 3.65
C THR A 212 -18.72 2.27 2.73
N GLU A 213 -19.15 1.95 1.51
CA GLU A 213 -18.33 1.28 0.50
C GLU A 213 -17.14 2.16 0.08
N VAL A 214 -17.37 3.44 -0.16
CA VAL A 214 -16.32 4.40 -0.53
C VAL A 214 -15.28 4.54 0.58
N ARG A 215 -15.74 4.63 1.84
CA ARG A 215 -14.85 4.69 3.01
C ARG A 215 -13.91 3.48 3.04
N ARG A 216 -14.46 2.29 2.81
CA ARG A 216 -13.71 1.03 2.79
C ARG A 216 -12.66 1.02 1.69
N VAL A 217 -13.03 1.40 0.47
CA VAL A 217 -12.08 1.47 -0.67
C VAL A 217 -10.94 2.44 -0.35
N ILE A 218 -11.25 3.65 0.11
CA ILE A 218 -10.24 4.66 0.48
C ILE A 218 -9.29 4.14 1.57
N ARG A 219 -9.82 3.47 2.60
CA ARG A 219 -9.02 2.93 3.71
C ARG A 219 -8.18 1.72 3.35
N SER A 220 -8.55 0.96 2.34
CA SER A 220 -7.72 -0.13 1.83
C SER A 220 -6.49 0.36 1.03
N SER A 221 -6.49 1.61 0.58
CA SER A 221 -5.39 2.22 -0.19
C SER A 221 -4.54 3.15 0.67
N LEU A 222 -3.23 2.85 0.73
CA LEU A 222 -2.24 3.56 1.56
C LEU A 222 -2.15 5.05 1.22
N GLY A 223 -2.18 5.41 -0.07
CA GLY A 223 -1.98 6.78 -0.54
C GLY A 223 -3.22 7.69 -0.43
N THR A 224 -4.42 7.13 -0.27
CA THR A 224 -5.68 7.89 -0.30
C THR A 224 -6.32 8.08 1.08
N ARG A 225 -5.85 7.38 2.12
CA ARG A 225 -6.39 7.49 3.50
C ARG A 225 -6.44 8.91 4.03
N ALA A 226 -5.35 9.66 3.89
CA ALA A 226 -5.31 11.06 4.33
C ALA A 226 -6.38 11.93 3.65
N LYS A 227 -6.85 11.52 2.46
CA LYS A 227 -7.90 12.20 1.69
C LYS A 227 -9.31 11.76 2.06
N GLU A 228 -9.51 10.81 2.99
CA GLU A 228 -10.84 10.29 3.36
C GLU A 228 -11.80 11.41 3.73
N ALA A 229 -11.39 12.30 4.65
CA ALA A 229 -12.24 13.41 5.09
C ALA A 229 -12.60 14.33 3.92
N LEU A 230 -11.62 14.67 3.07
CA LEU A 230 -11.82 15.54 1.91
C LEU A 230 -12.81 14.94 0.89
N ILE A 231 -12.72 13.64 0.63
CA ILE A 231 -13.62 12.93 -0.28
C ILE A 231 -15.03 12.84 0.33
N MET A 232 -15.13 12.59 1.63
CA MET A 232 -16.43 12.56 2.33
C MET A 232 -17.09 13.94 2.35
N ASP A 233 -16.32 15.00 2.59
CA ASP A 233 -16.81 16.38 2.55
C ASP A 233 -17.30 16.74 1.14
N PHE A 234 -16.62 16.27 0.09
CA PHE A 234 -17.07 16.41 -1.29
C PHE A 234 -18.41 15.70 -1.54
N ILE A 235 -18.53 14.43 -1.13
CA ILE A 235 -19.76 13.62 -1.29
C ILE A 235 -20.94 14.25 -0.54
N ASN A 236 -20.71 14.80 0.65
CA ASN A 236 -21.76 15.44 1.44
C ASN A 236 -22.17 16.82 0.90
N SER A 237 -21.25 17.55 0.28
CA SER A 237 -21.50 18.91 -0.24
C SER A 237 -22.02 18.94 -1.67
N THR A 238 -21.78 17.89 -2.46
CA THR A 238 -22.08 17.85 -3.89
C THR A 238 -23.20 16.85 -4.18
N ARG A 239 -24.18 17.26 -4.99
CA ARG A 239 -25.23 16.35 -5.47
C ARG A 239 -24.67 15.49 -6.60
N LEU A 240 -24.28 14.26 -6.28
CA LEU A 240 -23.72 13.32 -7.25
C LEU A 240 -24.67 13.01 -8.42
N ALA A 241 -25.98 13.17 -8.22
CA ALA A 241 -27.00 12.99 -9.27
C ALA A 241 -26.87 13.98 -10.44
N ASP A 242 -26.26 15.14 -10.21
CA ASP A 242 -26.09 16.17 -11.24
C ASP A 242 -24.87 15.89 -12.15
N LEU A 243 -24.03 14.92 -11.78
CA LEU A 243 -22.80 14.55 -12.49
C LEU A 243 -23.10 13.47 -13.54
N LYS A 244 -22.78 13.75 -14.81
CA LYS A 244 -23.17 12.86 -15.92
C LYS A 244 -22.10 11.85 -16.24
N ASN A 245 -20.84 12.25 -16.22
CA ASN A 245 -19.72 11.39 -16.60
C ASN A 245 -18.55 11.49 -15.60
N THR A 246 -17.54 10.66 -15.81
CA THR A 246 -16.33 10.62 -14.98
C THR A 246 -15.59 11.97 -14.99
N ASP A 247 -15.52 12.66 -16.12
CA ASP A 247 -14.82 13.94 -16.23
C ASP A 247 -15.47 15.05 -15.39
N ASP A 248 -16.81 15.05 -15.28
CA ASP A 248 -17.57 15.99 -14.48
C ASP A 248 -17.27 15.83 -12.99
N ILE A 249 -17.25 14.58 -12.49
CA ILE A 249 -16.93 14.32 -11.07
C ILE A 249 -15.49 14.65 -10.75
N LEU A 250 -14.54 14.35 -11.65
CA LEU A 250 -13.13 14.71 -11.47
C LEU A 250 -12.98 16.24 -11.39
N THR A 251 -13.52 16.96 -12.37
CA THR A 251 -13.43 18.42 -12.42
C THR A 251 -14.06 19.07 -11.19
N SER A 252 -15.26 18.60 -10.80
CA SER A 252 -15.96 19.09 -9.61
C SER A 252 -15.16 18.83 -8.33
N PHE A 253 -14.64 17.61 -8.17
CA PHE A 253 -13.83 17.24 -7.01
C PHE A 253 -12.54 18.07 -6.91
N TYR A 254 -11.75 18.19 -7.98
CA TYR A 254 -10.50 18.97 -7.94
C TYR A 254 -10.77 20.46 -7.72
N THR A 255 -11.88 20.99 -8.23
CA THR A 255 -12.29 22.38 -7.97
C THR A 255 -12.65 22.59 -6.50
N PHE A 256 -13.46 21.67 -5.94
CA PHE A 256 -13.80 21.66 -4.51
C PHE A 256 -12.55 21.54 -3.63
N ALA A 257 -11.69 20.58 -3.95
CA ALA A 257 -10.49 20.28 -3.18
C ALA A 257 -9.48 21.43 -3.20
N ARG A 258 -9.33 22.16 -4.31
CA ARG A 258 -8.51 23.39 -4.36
C ARG A 258 -9.05 24.49 -3.47
N LYS A 259 -10.37 24.71 -3.47
CA LYS A 259 -11.01 25.70 -2.60
C LYS A 259 -10.85 25.33 -1.12
N GLU A 260 -11.04 24.06 -0.76
CA GLU A 260 -10.80 23.57 0.59
C GLU A 260 -9.33 23.69 0.99
N LYS A 261 -8.39 23.38 0.07
CA LYS A 261 -6.95 23.56 0.29
C LYS A 261 -6.63 24.99 0.69
N ASP A 262 -7.08 25.96 -0.09
CA ASP A 262 -6.81 27.37 0.16
C ASP A 262 -7.43 27.82 1.49
N SER A 263 -8.65 27.40 1.77
CA SER A 263 -9.35 27.67 3.03
C SER A 263 -8.59 27.11 4.25
N LYS A 264 -8.13 25.86 4.19
CA LYS A 264 -7.37 25.22 5.28
C LYS A 264 -5.99 25.83 5.48
N ILE A 265 -5.32 26.26 4.40
CA ILE A 265 -4.04 26.98 4.48
C ILE A 265 -4.24 28.31 5.22
N GLN A 266 -5.24 29.10 4.83
CA GLN A 266 -5.54 30.38 5.50
C GLN A 266 -5.93 30.15 6.97
N GLY A 267 -6.79 29.17 7.24
CA GLY A 267 -7.17 28.82 8.62
C GLY A 267 -5.96 28.45 9.49
N LEU A 268 -4.99 27.70 8.95
CA LEU A 268 -3.75 27.38 9.68
C LEU A 268 -2.90 28.62 9.94
N ILE A 269 -2.78 29.52 8.95
CA ILE A 269 -2.01 30.77 9.08
C ILE A 269 -2.61 31.65 10.18
N GLU A 270 -3.94 31.77 10.21
CA GLU A 270 -4.65 32.57 11.22
C GLU A 270 -4.56 31.95 12.62
N GLU A 271 -4.82 30.64 12.75
CA GLU A 271 -4.79 29.91 14.02
C GLU A 271 -3.40 29.98 14.68
N GLU A 272 -2.35 29.78 13.88
CA GLU A 272 -0.96 29.74 14.35
C GLU A 272 -0.27 31.12 14.29
N LYS A 273 -0.96 32.16 13.78
CA LYS A 273 -0.44 33.53 13.58
C LYS A 273 0.87 33.54 12.78
N LEU A 274 0.90 32.79 11.69
CA LEU A 274 2.08 32.69 10.82
C LEU A 274 2.27 33.97 9.99
N LYS A 275 3.47 34.20 9.48
CA LYS A 275 3.82 35.42 8.71
C LYS A 275 3.33 35.36 7.26
N ALA A 276 3.45 36.47 6.52
CA ALA A 276 2.96 36.60 5.15
C ALA A 276 3.50 35.54 4.15
N ASP A 277 4.76 35.09 4.30
CA ASP A 277 5.38 34.10 3.40
C ASP A 277 4.91 32.65 3.64
N SER A 278 4.03 32.42 4.61
CA SER A 278 3.57 31.08 5.00
C SER A 278 2.79 30.37 3.90
N THR A 279 1.94 31.09 3.16
CA THR A 279 1.14 30.52 2.07
C THR A 279 2.04 29.85 1.04
N ARG A 280 3.06 30.59 0.56
CA ARG A 280 4.02 30.09 -0.44
C ARG A 280 4.80 28.88 0.09
N PHE A 281 5.21 28.91 1.36
CA PHE A 281 5.94 27.79 1.95
C PHE A 281 5.08 26.52 2.05
N ILE A 282 3.83 26.67 2.49
CA ILE A 282 2.89 25.54 2.62
C ILE A 282 2.56 24.97 1.24
N GLU A 283 2.25 25.81 0.25
CA GLU A 283 2.00 25.37 -1.13
C GLU A 283 3.19 24.65 -1.76
N LYS A 284 4.41 25.19 -1.57
CA LYS A 284 5.65 24.54 -2.00
C LYS A 284 5.82 23.18 -1.33
N SER A 285 5.51 23.07 -0.04
CA SER A 285 5.60 21.81 0.72
C SER A 285 4.58 20.78 0.24
N ILE A 286 3.34 21.22 -0.06
CA ILE A 286 2.30 20.35 -0.64
C ILE A 286 2.74 19.84 -2.01
N THR A 287 3.28 20.73 -2.87
CA THR A 287 3.74 20.37 -4.21
C THR A 287 4.90 19.38 -4.16
N LYS A 288 5.82 19.53 -3.20
CA LYS A 288 6.92 18.59 -2.97
C LYS A 288 6.47 17.27 -2.35
N GLY A 289 5.34 17.26 -1.65
CA GLY A 289 4.85 16.10 -0.91
C GLY A 289 5.51 15.87 0.45
N TYR A 290 6.37 16.78 0.91
CA TYR A 290 6.97 16.73 2.24
C TYR A 290 7.35 18.14 2.73
N VAL A 291 7.51 18.28 4.04
CA VAL A 291 7.90 19.54 4.67
C VAL A 291 9.38 19.50 5.02
N ASP A 292 10.17 20.41 4.46
CA ASP A 292 11.57 20.62 4.81
C ASP A 292 11.65 21.14 6.26
N TYR A 293 12.09 20.27 7.18
CA TYR A 293 12.39 20.68 8.55
C TYR A 293 13.77 21.36 8.66
N ALA A 294 14.70 20.93 7.80
CA ALA A 294 16.05 21.48 7.73
C ALA A 294 16.03 22.77 6.90
N GLY A 295 16.55 23.86 7.47
CA GLY A 295 16.60 25.18 6.84
C GLY A 295 15.96 26.27 7.69
N ASP A 296 16.01 27.49 7.18
CA ASP A 296 15.47 28.70 7.81
C ASP A 296 14.05 29.06 7.33
N GLU A 297 13.56 28.44 6.25
CA GLU A 297 12.23 28.73 5.69
C GLU A 297 11.11 28.52 6.73
N LEU A 298 11.08 27.38 7.43
CA LEU A 298 10.10 27.13 8.49
C LEU A 298 10.26 28.11 9.67
N ASP A 299 11.50 28.47 10.04
CA ASP A 299 11.74 29.44 11.12
C ASP A 299 11.36 30.87 10.72
N SER A 300 11.39 31.18 9.43
CA SER A 300 11.05 32.49 8.88
C SER A 300 9.56 32.78 8.98
N ILE A 301 8.71 31.77 8.80
CA ILE A 301 7.25 31.89 8.82
C ILE A 301 6.66 31.90 10.24
N MET A 302 7.44 31.48 11.23
CA MET A 302 7.02 31.43 12.64
C MET A 302 6.87 32.83 13.26
N PRO A 303 5.84 33.05 14.10
CA PRO A 303 5.70 34.28 14.85
C PRO A 303 6.83 34.48 15.88
N ALA A 304 6.98 35.71 16.36
CA ALA A 304 7.91 36.02 17.44
C ALA A 304 7.44 35.37 18.74
N ILE A 305 8.15 34.33 19.19
CA ILE A 305 7.87 33.60 20.43
C ILE A 305 9.11 33.59 21.32
N SER A 306 8.88 33.62 22.63
CA SER A 306 9.93 33.47 23.65
C SER A 306 10.74 32.19 23.44
N ARG A 307 12.07 32.30 23.52
CA ARG A 307 12.98 31.15 23.47
C ARG A 307 13.16 30.45 24.82
N ARG A 308 12.56 30.98 25.90
CA ARG A 308 12.68 30.41 27.24
C ARG A 308 11.96 29.05 27.30
N GLN A 309 12.57 28.10 28.03
CA GLN A 309 12.00 26.76 28.28
C GLN A 309 11.59 25.97 27.01
N GLY A 310 12.21 26.24 25.86
CA GLY A 310 11.91 25.52 24.61
C GLY A 310 10.53 25.80 24.00
N ALA A 311 9.83 26.87 24.43
CA ALA A 311 8.48 27.18 23.95
C ALA A 311 8.40 27.38 22.43
N ARG A 312 9.42 28.01 21.83
CA ARG A 312 9.52 28.18 20.38
C ARG A 312 9.67 26.85 19.64
N GLU A 313 10.45 25.93 20.18
CA GLU A 313 10.72 24.63 19.56
C GLU A 313 9.47 23.75 19.60
N LYS A 314 8.78 23.70 20.74
CA LYS A 314 7.46 23.05 20.86
C LYS A 314 6.45 23.59 19.84
N LYS A 315 6.37 24.91 19.68
CA LYS A 315 5.47 25.52 18.68
C LYS A 315 5.89 25.14 17.25
N LYS A 316 7.19 25.13 16.96
CA LYS A 316 7.72 24.72 15.65
C LYS A 316 7.32 23.28 15.32
N GLU A 317 7.42 22.37 16.28
CA GLU A 317 6.95 20.99 16.11
C GLU A 317 5.44 20.90 15.87
N THR A 318 4.63 21.68 16.60
CA THR A 318 3.18 21.72 16.40
C THR A 318 2.82 22.21 15.00
N VAL A 319 3.43 23.33 14.55
CA VAL A 319 3.21 23.88 13.22
C VAL A 319 3.67 22.90 12.16
N LEU A 320 4.85 22.29 12.31
CA LEU A 320 5.36 21.27 11.41
C LEU A 320 4.38 20.09 11.28
N ALA A 321 3.84 19.58 12.40
CA ALA A 321 2.88 18.50 12.40
C ALA A 321 1.59 18.89 11.67
N LYS A 322 1.09 20.12 11.86
CA LYS A 322 -0.09 20.62 11.15
C LYS A 322 0.15 20.78 9.65
N ILE A 323 1.31 21.32 9.25
CA ILE A 323 1.67 21.44 7.82
C ILE A 323 1.83 20.04 7.21
N ARG A 324 2.49 19.09 7.89
CA ARG A 324 2.61 17.70 7.41
C ARG A 324 1.25 17.07 7.13
N LYS A 325 0.28 17.25 8.04
CA LYS A 325 -1.10 16.79 7.81
C LYS A 325 -1.72 17.42 6.57
N LEU A 326 -1.55 18.73 6.35
CA LEU A 326 -2.03 19.36 5.11
C LEU A 326 -1.35 18.79 3.86
N VAL A 327 -0.05 18.54 3.92
CA VAL A 327 0.70 17.93 2.81
C VAL A 327 0.16 16.54 2.50
N GLU A 328 -0.05 15.68 3.49
CA GLU A 328 -0.60 14.33 3.31
C GLU A 328 -2.00 14.36 2.66
N VAL A 329 -2.86 15.30 3.06
CA VAL A 329 -4.22 15.46 2.53
C VAL A 329 -4.21 16.02 1.10
N PHE A 330 -3.42 17.08 0.84
CA PHE A 330 -3.53 17.85 -0.40
C PHE A 330 -2.46 17.55 -1.45
N ILE A 331 -1.54 16.61 -1.19
CA ILE A 331 -0.57 16.16 -2.21
C ILE A 331 -1.29 15.60 -3.44
N GLY A 332 -0.94 16.13 -4.62
CA GLY A 332 -1.52 15.75 -5.91
C GLY A 332 -2.80 16.50 -6.30
N ILE A 333 -3.23 17.51 -5.53
CA ILE A 333 -4.43 18.35 -5.78
C ILE A 333 -4.05 19.75 -6.27
#